data_AF-A0AAP8Q7D3-F1
#
_entry.id   AF-A0AAP8Q7D3-F1
#
_cell.length_a   1.000
_cell.length_b   1.000
_cell.length_c   1.000
_cell.angle_alpha   90.00
_cell.angle_beta   90.00
_cell.angle_gamma   90.00
#
_symmetry.space_group_name_H-M   'P 1'
#
loop_
_entity.id
_entity.type
_entity.pdbx_description
1 polymer ?
#
loop_
_entity_poly.entity_id
_entity_poly.type
_entity_poly.pdbx_seq_one_letter_code
_entity_poly.pdbx_strand_id
1 'polypeptide(L)' 'MELNRMIDHTILKPEATEAAVQKIIDEAKEYNFFSVCINPCWVAFASEQLADTDVAVCTVIGFPLGANTPEVKAYEAAD' A
#
# COMPACT_ATOMS: atom_id res chain seq x y z
N MET A 1 -8.43 23.06 -2.12
CA MET A 1 -7.32 22.16 -2.51
C MET A 1 -7.53 20.91 -1.69
N GLU A 2 -7.79 19.78 -2.33
CA GLU A 2 -8.12 18.50 -1.65
C GLU A 2 -6.82 17.85 -1.14
N LEU A 3 -6.30 18.35 -0.01
CA LEU A 3 -5.01 17.93 0.53
C LEU A 3 -5.00 16.43 0.88
N ASN A 4 -6.12 15.91 1.38
CA ASN A 4 -6.33 14.49 1.65
C ASN A 4 -6.08 13.62 0.41
N ARG A 5 -6.53 14.06 -0.77
CA ARG A 5 -6.33 13.36 -2.06
C ARG A 5 -4.90 13.49 -2.61
N MET A 6 -3.95 14.00 -1.83
CA MET A 6 -2.52 14.04 -2.15
C MET A 6 -1.67 13.18 -1.20
N ILE A 7 -2.30 12.41 -0.32
CA ILE A 7 -1.63 11.62 0.72
C ILE A 7 -1.66 10.14 0.35
N ASP A 8 -0.48 9.52 0.39
CA ASP A 8 -0.30 8.07 0.43
C ASP A 8 -0.13 7.63 1.88
N HIS A 9 -1.18 7.05 2.48
CA HIS A 9 -1.14 6.62 3.87
C HIS A 9 -0.32 5.35 4.01
N THR A 10 0.85 5.46 4.64
CA THR A 10 1.94 4.48 4.46
C THR A 10 2.23 3.68 5.72
N ILE A 11 2.34 2.34 5.59
CA ILE A 11 2.93 1.45 6.60
C ILE A 11 3.83 0.40 5.93
N LEU A 12 5.15 0.60 6.07
CA LEU A 12 6.19 -0.30 5.53
C LEU A 12 7.08 -0.88 6.65
N LYS A 13 6.55 -0.92 7.85
CA LYS A 13 7.21 -1.47 9.02
C LYS A 13 7.29 -3.00 8.91
N PRO A 14 8.45 -3.63 9.19
CA PRO A 14 8.61 -5.08 9.07
C PRO A 14 7.76 -5.87 10.08
N GLU A 15 7.36 -5.22 11.17
CA GLU A 15 6.48 -5.78 12.21
C GLU A 15 4.99 -5.43 12.01
N ALA A 16 4.63 -4.81 10.89
CA ALA A 16 3.24 -4.48 10.57
C ALA A 16 2.37 -5.74 10.54
N THR A 17 1.38 -5.78 11.43
CA THR A 17 0.39 -6.86 11.50
C THR A 17 -0.79 -6.55 10.57
N GLU A 18 -1.59 -7.58 10.25
CA GLU A 18 -2.84 -7.41 9.50
C GLU A 18 -3.75 -6.35 10.15
N ALA A 19 -3.87 -6.35 11.48
CA ALA A 19 -4.66 -5.36 12.21
C ALA A 19 -4.11 -3.92 12.04
N ALA A 20 -2.79 -3.75 11.96
CA ALA A 20 -2.19 -2.44 11.70
C ALA A 20 -2.44 -1.99 10.26
N VAL A 21 -2.40 -2.92 9.29
CA VAL A 21 -2.74 -2.65 7.89
C VAL A 21 -4.22 -2.30 7.74
N GLN A 22 -5.11 -3.07 8.37
CA GLN A 22 -6.55 -2.80 8.39
C GLN A 22 -6.84 -1.40 8.94
N LYS A 23 -6.16 -1.01 10.02
CA LYS A 23 -6.32 0.32 10.62
C LYS A 23 -6.02 1.44 9.62
N ILE A 24 -4.92 1.35 8.87
CA ILE A 24 -4.60 2.41 7.89
C ILE A 24 -5.54 2.39 6.69
N ILE A 25 -6.07 1.22 6.31
CA ILE A 25 -7.11 1.10 5.29
C ILE A 25 -8.38 1.84 5.74
N ASP A 26 -8.81 1.61 6.98
CA ASP A 26 -10.00 2.26 7.53
C ASP A 26 -9.82 3.77 7.66
N GLU A 27 -8.66 4.23 8.11
CA GLU A 27 -8.31 5.65 8.16
C GLU A 27 -8.30 6.26 6.74
N ALA A 28 -7.73 5.56 5.74
CA ALA A 28 -7.71 6.05 4.37
C ALA A 28 -9.12 6.19 3.76
N LYS A 29 -10.04 5.28 4.11
CA LYS A 29 -11.46 5.39 3.76
C LYS A 29 -12.13 6.57 4.47
N GLU A 30 -11.90 6.71 5.78
CA GLU A 30 -12.50 7.77 6.61
C GLU A 30 -12.11 9.16 6.13
N TYR A 31 -10.81 9.38 5.87
CA TYR A 31 -10.28 10.68 5.46
C TYR A 31 -10.26 10.88 3.95
N ASN A 32 -10.69 9.88 3.19
CA ASN A 32 -10.64 9.84 1.74
C ASN A 32 -9.23 10.21 1.22
N PHE A 33 -8.21 9.45 1.62
CA PHE A 33 -6.84 9.62 1.12
C PHE A 33 -6.68 9.05 -0.29
N PHE A 34 -5.61 9.45 -0.99
CA PHE A 34 -5.40 8.98 -2.36
C PHE A 34 -5.12 7.49 -2.43
N SER A 35 -4.20 7.00 -1.60
CA SER A 35 -3.83 5.58 -1.56
C SER A 35 -3.38 5.12 -0.18
N VAL A 36 -3.32 3.79 -0.01
CA VAL A 36 -2.54 3.15 1.06
C VAL A 36 -1.25 2.58 0.48
N CYS A 37 -0.11 2.88 1.08
CA CYS A 37 1.19 2.33 0.69
C CYS A 37 1.68 1.28 1.69
N ILE A 38 1.73 0.02 1.24
CA ILE A 38 1.94 -1.17 2.09
C ILE A 38 2.96 -2.12 1.47
N ASN A 39 3.51 -3.04 2.28
CA ASN A 39 4.40 -4.09 1.77
C ASN A 39 3.65 -5.00 0.77
N PRO A 40 4.32 -5.54 -0.27
CA PRO A 40 3.69 -6.33 -1.33
C PRO A 40 2.80 -7.48 -0.84
N CYS A 41 3.18 -8.14 0.26
CA CYS A 41 2.41 -9.24 0.84
C CYS A 41 0.98 -8.86 1.29
N TRP A 42 0.69 -7.57 1.45
CA TRP A 42 -0.62 -7.07 1.86
C TRP A 42 -1.47 -6.55 0.69
N VAL A 43 -0.96 -6.53 -0.54
CA VAL A 43 -1.64 -5.95 -1.70
C VAL A 43 -2.98 -6.62 -1.98
N ALA A 44 -3.03 -7.96 -1.97
CA ALA A 44 -4.27 -8.71 -2.19
C ALA A 44 -5.32 -8.38 -1.11
N PHE A 45 -4.91 -8.38 0.16
CA PHE A 45 -5.77 -8.02 1.29
C PHE A 45 -6.30 -6.59 1.17
N ALA A 46 -5.44 -5.61 0.90
CA ALA A 46 -5.87 -4.23 0.75
C ALA A 46 -6.78 -4.02 -0.46
N SER A 47 -6.51 -4.69 -1.57
CA SER A 47 -7.36 -4.64 -2.76
C SER A 47 -8.76 -5.17 -2.50
N GLU A 48 -8.91 -6.24 -1.73
CA GLU A 48 -10.21 -6.76 -1.32
C GLU A 48 -10.94 -5.76 -0.41
N GLN A 49 -10.24 -5.24 0.60
CA GLN A 49 -10.83 -4.31 1.57
C GLN A 49 -11.19 -2.94 0.96
N LEU A 50 -10.59 -2.56 -0.17
CA LEU A 50 -10.80 -1.28 -0.86
C LEU A 50 -11.65 -1.39 -2.14
N ALA A 51 -12.23 -2.57 -2.43
CA ALA A 51 -12.91 -2.83 -3.71
C ALA A 51 -14.03 -1.83 -4.07
N ASP A 52 -14.71 -1.27 -3.07
CA ASP A 52 -15.82 -0.33 -3.25
C ASP A 52 -15.47 1.13 -2.92
N THR A 53 -14.19 1.50 -2.97
CA THR A 53 -13.71 2.84 -2.61
C THR A 53 -12.89 3.47 -3.74
N ASP A 54 -12.65 4.78 -3.63
CA ASP A 54 -11.79 5.55 -4.52
C ASP A 54 -10.34 5.69 -3.99
N VAL A 55 -9.98 4.90 -2.99
CA VAL A 55 -8.64 4.84 -2.40
C VAL A 55 -7.84 3.76 -3.13
N ALA A 56 -6.72 4.14 -3.73
CA ALA A 56 -5.85 3.22 -4.46
C ALA A 56 -5.00 2.35 -3.52
N VAL A 57 -4.52 1.21 -4.04
CA VAL A 57 -3.46 0.44 -3.41
C VAL A 57 -2.12 0.83 -4.05
N CYS A 58 -1.16 1.19 -3.21
CA CYS A 58 0.22 1.47 -3.57
C CYS A 58 1.13 0.46 -2.86
N THR A 59 2.19 0.02 -3.53
CA THR A 59 3.19 -0.84 -2.92
C THR A 59 4.59 -0.49 -3.40
N VAL A 60 5.58 -1.08 -2.75
CA VAL A 60 7.00 -0.82 -2.99
C VAL A 60 7.66 -2.04 -3.63
N ILE A 61 8.62 -1.82 -4.53
CA ILE A 61 9.31 -2.88 -5.28
C ILE A 61 10.81 -2.83 -5.01
N GLY A 62 11.39 -3.97 -4.63
CA GLY A 62 12.79 -4.08 -4.25
C GLY A 62 13.15 -3.29 -2.99
N PHE A 63 12.16 -2.91 -2.19
CA PHE A 63 12.34 -2.09 -0.99
C PHE A 63 12.90 -2.91 0.19
N PRO A 64 13.65 -2.29 1.12
CA PRO A 64 14.11 -0.89 1.11
C PRO A 64 15.40 -0.66 0.34
N LEU A 65 16.23 -1.70 0.16
CA LEU A 65 17.62 -1.51 -0.30
C LEU A 65 17.73 -1.30 -1.81
N GLY A 66 16.84 -1.89 -2.60
CA GLY A 66 16.81 -1.72 -4.05
C GLY A 66 17.94 -2.40 -4.82
N ALA A 67 18.82 -3.16 -4.17
CA ALA A 67 20.00 -3.80 -4.74
C ALA A 67 19.71 -5.16 -5.43
N ASN A 68 18.52 -5.29 -6.03
CA ASN A 68 18.09 -6.47 -6.78
C ASN A 68 18.28 -6.24 -8.30
N THR A 69 18.34 -7.32 -9.09
CA THR A 69 18.38 -7.19 -10.56
C THR A 69 17.05 -6.65 -11.10
N PRO A 70 17.04 -6.04 -12.32
CA PRO A 70 15.82 -5.56 -12.94
C PRO A 70 14.75 -6.65 -13.12
N GLU A 71 15.16 -7.89 -13.43
CA GLU A 71 14.25 -9.02 -13.63
C GLU A 71 13.50 -9.39 -12.35
N VAL A 72 14.19 -9.35 -11.19
CA VAL A 72 13.56 -9.59 -9.89
C VAL A 72 12.55 -8.51 -9.56
N LYS A 73 12.89 -7.24 -9.82
CA LYS A 73 11.95 -6.12 -9.61
C LYS A 73 10.74 -6.19 -10.54
N ALA A 74 10.94 -6.60 -11.79
CA ALA A 74 9.85 -6.79 -12.74
C ALA A 74 8.92 -7.92 -12.31
N TYR A 75 9.47 -9.02 -11.77
CA TYR A 75 8.67 -10.10 -11.21
C TYR A 75 7.83 -9.63 -10.01
N GLU A 76 8.47 -8.99 -9.02
CA GLU A 76 7.79 -8.47 -7.82
C GLU A 76 6.68 -7.46 -8.17
N ALA A 77 6.81 -6.70 -9.26
CA ALA A 77 5.80 -5.74 -9.71
C ALA A 77 4.62 -6.37 -10.47
N ALA A 78 4.78 -7.60 -10.98
CA ALA A 78 3.78 -8.30 -11.77
C ALA A 78 2.97 -9.34 -10.97
N ASP A 79 3.51 -9.77 -9.82
CA ASP A 79 2.86 -10.64 -8.83
C ASP A 79 1.70 -9.92 -8.12
#